data_AF-A0A9W8EGI3-F1
#
_entry.id   AF-A0A9W8EGI3-F1
#
_cell.length_a   1.000
_cell.length_b   1.000
_cell.length_c   1.000
_cell.angle_alpha   90.00
_cell.angle_beta   90.00
_cell.angle_gamma   90.00
#
_symmetry.space_group_name_H-M   'P 1'
#
loop_
_entity.id
_entity.type
_entity.pdbx_description
1 polymer ?
#
loop_
_entity_poly.entity_id
_entity_poly.type
_entity_poly.pdbx_seq_one_letter_code
_entity_poly.pdbx_strand_id
1 'polypeptide(L)'
;SKRELIDEIARELLPQLQKVAEEAISSDDELAMRLAWLSFKSYYNCIQSGIPASFQEPGNLVAWGTCFVKMIEKPVFFDKSAMDEESAKEPVWKAKKWATRSVNRLYGRYGNPALLPASDSKKNMPFAKLFTANFLPQIVQVYLKQIEGFTTGQVWMSLRVRGLVAQFMSDCVKEKSAWKLIKPHAEGIVSHFIFPQMCFSRADQELWEDNPVEYVQKRIDPLDDFGSPNVAVSSLLIDLAVDRKKATLSSILSFINGVLDTYSQSPPESRDPRAKDGALNMMGALCGSLCTRKSPIFAALPDILLTHVVPEFKSPLGFLRARALDTYCRYSSVEFRDKQTLAGVFESV
;
A
#
# COMPACT_ATOMS: atom_id res chain seq x y z
N SER A 1 -31.53 -6.90 19.96
CA SER A 1 -30.31 -6.06 20.16
C SER A 1 -30.15 -5.09 18.98
N LYS A 2 -29.36 -4.00 19.09
CA LYS A 2 -29.11 -3.06 17.96
C LYS A 2 -28.59 -3.76 16.69
N ARG A 3 -27.98 -4.95 16.81
CA ARG A 3 -27.46 -5.73 15.69
C ARG A 3 -28.54 -6.48 14.91
N GLU A 4 -29.55 -7.01 15.60
CA GLU A 4 -30.68 -7.70 14.96
C GLU A 4 -31.47 -6.75 14.05
N LEU A 5 -31.71 -5.51 14.51
CA LEU A 5 -32.36 -4.48 13.70
C LEU A 5 -31.56 -4.15 12.43
N ILE A 6 -30.23 -4.09 12.52
CA ILE A 6 -29.35 -3.88 11.35
C ILE A 6 -29.43 -5.08 10.40
N ASP A 7 -29.43 -6.30 10.93
CA ASP A 7 -29.51 -7.53 10.13
C ASP A 7 -30.87 -7.67 9.42
N GLU A 8 -31.97 -7.21 10.04
CA GLU A 8 -33.31 -7.15 9.44
C GLU A 8 -33.39 -6.10 8.33
N ILE A 9 -32.96 -4.87 8.60
CA ILE A 9 -32.92 -3.79 7.60
C ILE A 9 -32.03 -4.19 6.41
N ALA A 10 -30.89 -4.83 6.69
CA ALA A 10 -30.01 -5.36 5.67
C ALA A 10 -30.75 -6.41 4.80
N ARG A 11 -31.46 -7.35 5.41
CA ARG A 11 -32.18 -8.39 4.65
C ARG A 11 -33.19 -7.82 3.64
N GLU A 12 -33.89 -6.74 4.00
CA GLU A 12 -34.90 -6.12 3.13
C GLU A 12 -34.31 -5.18 2.08
N LEU A 13 -33.36 -4.32 2.47
CA LEU A 13 -32.84 -3.26 1.59
C LEU A 13 -31.70 -3.73 0.68
N LEU A 14 -30.97 -4.79 1.05
CA LEU A 14 -29.79 -5.20 0.29
C LEU A 14 -30.07 -5.64 -1.14
N PRO A 15 -31.12 -6.43 -1.44
CA PRO A 15 -31.42 -6.80 -2.82
C PRO A 15 -31.75 -5.58 -3.68
N GLN A 16 -32.44 -4.58 -3.11
CA GLN A 16 -32.77 -3.34 -3.81
C GLN A 16 -31.51 -2.51 -4.06
N LEU A 17 -30.66 -2.36 -3.03
CA LEU A 17 -29.40 -1.63 -3.13
C LEU A 17 -28.43 -2.26 -4.14
N GLN A 18 -28.42 -3.59 -4.22
CA GLN A 18 -27.62 -4.32 -5.18
C GLN A 18 -28.07 -4.05 -6.61
N LYS A 19 -29.39 -4.08 -6.89
CA LYS A 19 -29.93 -3.74 -8.21
C LYS A 19 -29.56 -2.32 -8.64
N VAL A 20 -29.72 -1.37 -7.71
CA VAL A 20 -29.31 0.03 -7.93
C VAL A 20 -27.82 0.11 -8.26
N ALA A 21 -26.96 -0.60 -7.54
CA ALA A 21 -25.53 -0.62 -7.82
C ALA A 21 -25.23 -1.22 -9.20
N GLU A 22 -25.86 -2.35 -9.56
CA GLU A 22 -25.64 -3.04 -10.82
C GLU A 22 -26.03 -2.19 -12.03
N GLU A 23 -27.19 -1.53 -11.97
CA GLU A 23 -27.64 -0.59 -13.00
C GLU A 23 -26.72 0.63 -13.08
N ALA A 24 -26.36 1.20 -11.92
CA ALA A 24 -25.54 2.40 -11.84
C ALA A 24 -24.14 2.23 -12.46
N ILE A 25 -23.46 1.10 -12.21
CA ILE A 25 -22.09 0.84 -12.71
C ILE A 25 -22.02 0.84 -14.24
N SER A 26 -23.13 0.52 -14.89
CA SER A 26 -23.23 0.44 -16.36
C SER A 26 -23.29 1.82 -17.03
N SER A 27 -23.56 2.89 -16.28
CA SER A 27 -23.59 4.27 -16.76
C SER A 27 -22.28 5.02 -16.44
N ASP A 28 -22.00 6.09 -17.18
CA ASP A 28 -20.93 7.06 -16.89
C ASP A 28 -21.48 8.37 -16.29
N ASP A 29 -22.80 8.46 -16.13
CA ASP A 29 -23.47 9.63 -15.56
C ASP A 29 -23.05 9.87 -14.09
N GLU A 30 -22.93 11.15 -13.71
CA GLU A 30 -22.49 11.54 -12.38
C GLU A 30 -23.45 11.04 -11.28
N LEU A 31 -24.76 11.13 -11.49
CA LEU A 31 -25.76 10.66 -10.52
C LEU A 31 -25.69 9.14 -10.37
N ALA A 32 -25.53 8.41 -11.49
CA ALA A 32 -25.32 6.98 -11.45
C ALA A 32 -24.07 6.62 -10.63
N MET A 33 -22.93 7.27 -10.88
CA MET A 33 -21.70 7.03 -10.10
C MET A 33 -21.87 7.40 -8.61
N ARG A 34 -22.69 8.40 -8.30
CA ARG A 34 -23.03 8.75 -6.92
C ARG A 34 -23.89 7.68 -6.26
N LEU A 35 -24.85 7.09 -6.97
CA LEU A 35 -25.63 5.95 -6.47
C LEU A 35 -24.74 4.73 -6.23
N ALA A 36 -23.87 4.37 -7.18
CA ALA A 36 -22.90 3.27 -7.01
C ALA A 36 -22.01 3.49 -5.78
N TRP A 37 -21.47 4.71 -5.63
CA TRP A 37 -20.69 5.09 -4.45
C TRP A 37 -21.47 4.89 -3.14
N LEU A 38 -22.68 5.43 -3.04
CA LEU A 38 -23.50 5.32 -1.84
C LEU A 38 -23.85 3.86 -1.53
N SER A 39 -24.16 3.04 -2.55
CA SER A 39 -24.40 1.61 -2.40
C SER A 39 -23.20 0.87 -1.81
N PHE A 40 -21.99 1.09 -2.34
CA PHE A 40 -20.79 0.44 -1.82
C PHE A 40 -20.40 0.92 -0.42
N LYS A 41 -20.63 2.20 -0.12
CA LYS A 41 -20.41 2.74 1.22
C LYS A 41 -21.37 2.13 2.23
N SER A 42 -22.65 1.99 1.88
CA SER A 42 -23.64 1.32 2.72
C SER A 42 -23.28 -0.14 2.97
N TYR A 43 -22.91 -0.88 1.91
CA TYR A 43 -22.41 -2.26 2.05
C TYR A 43 -21.24 -2.35 3.03
N TYR A 44 -20.22 -1.50 2.87
CA TYR A 44 -19.05 -1.50 3.76
C TYR A 44 -19.44 -1.30 5.23
N ASN A 45 -20.36 -0.36 5.50
CA ASN A 45 -20.82 -0.08 6.85
C ASN A 45 -21.55 -1.28 7.46
N CYS A 46 -22.34 -2.02 6.67
CA CYS A 46 -23.00 -3.24 7.14
C CYS A 46 -22.00 -4.33 7.57
N ILE A 47 -20.85 -4.44 6.90
CA ILE A 47 -19.84 -5.46 7.21
C ILE A 47 -18.74 -4.97 8.18
N GLN A 48 -18.88 -3.79 8.78
CA GLN A 48 -17.84 -3.25 9.66
C GLN A 48 -17.75 -4.03 10.99
N SER A 49 -18.89 -4.39 11.59
CA SER A 49 -18.95 -5.05 12.91
C SER A 49 -19.12 -6.57 12.84
N GLY A 50 -19.07 -7.13 11.63
CA GLY A 50 -19.26 -8.54 11.30
C GLY A 50 -20.10 -8.68 10.05
N ILE A 51 -20.04 -9.84 9.42
CA ILE A 51 -20.71 -10.10 8.15
C ILE A 51 -22.07 -10.77 8.40
N PRO A 52 -23.21 -10.12 8.07
CA PRO A 52 -24.54 -10.72 8.12
C PRO A 52 -24.62 -12.06 7.37
N ALA A 53 -25.48 -12.97 7.82
CA ALA A 53 -25.62 -14.29 7.21
C ALA A 53 -26.05 -14.21 5.73
N SER A 54 -26.95 -13.28 5.39
CA SER A 54 -27.41 -13.06 4.02
C SER A 54 -26.26 -12.69 3.06
N PHE A 55 -25.23 -11.98 3.52
CA PHE A 55 -24.06 -11.65 2.69
C PHE A 55 -23.09 -12.81 2.50
N GLN A 56 -23.16 -13.84 3.35
CA GLN A 56 -22.35 -15.04 3.22
C GLN A 56 -22.99 -16.05 2.26
N GLU A 57 -24.29 -15.89 1.95
CA GLU A 57 -24.97 -16.71 0.97
C GLU A 57 -24.28 -16.58 -0.41
N PRO A 58 -23.96 -17.70 -1.08
CA PRO A 58 -23.17 -17.68 -2.30
C PRO A 58 -23.72 -16.74 -3.38
N GLY A 59 -25.05 -16.70 -3.58
CA GLY A 59 -25.69 -15.83 -4.58
C GLY A 59 -25.44 -14.34 -4.31
N ASN A 60 -25.68 -13.89 -3.08
CA ASN A 60 -25.46 -12.49 -2.69
C ASN A 60 -23.99 -12.12 -2.72
N LEU A 61 -23.11 -13.02 -2.27
CA LEU A 61 -21.66 -12.80 -2.28
C LEU A 61 -21.14 -12.65 -3.72
N VAL A 62 -21.58 -13.52 -4.64
CA VAL A 62 -21.21 -13.44 -6.06
C VAL A 62 -21.72 -12.15 -6.69
N ALA A 63 -22.96 -11.77 -6.42
CA ALA A 63 -23.55 -10.61 -7.07
C ALA A 63 -22.89 -9.29 -6.61
N TRP A 64 -22.66 -9.13 -5.31
CA TRP A 64 -21.91 -7.98 -4.78
C TRP A 64 -20.44 -8.01 -5.20
N GLY A 65 -19.79 -9.18 -5.15
CA GLY A 65 -18.42 -9.36 -5.62
C GLY A 65 -18.26 -8.93 -7.09
N THR A 66 -19.21 -9.31 -7.94
CA THR A 66 -19.25 -8.91 -9.35
C THR A 66 -19.40 -7.40 -9.50
N CYS A 67 -20.28 -6.77 -8.72
CA CYS A 67 -20.44 -5.31 -8.74
C CYS A 67 -19.14 -4.58 -8.34
N PHE A 68 -18.46 -5.05 -7.28
CA PHE A 68 -17.20 -4.45 -6.85
C PHE A 68 -16.11 -4.60 -7.91
N VAL A 69 -15.94 -5.81 -8.47
CA VAL A 69 -14.95 -6.07 -9.53
C VAL A 69 -15.23 -5.20 -10.75
N LYS A 70 -16.48 -5.17 -11.24
CA LYS A 70 -16.89 -4.32 -12.37
C LYS A 70 -16.57 -2.84 -12.12
N MET A 71 -16.85 -2.32 -10.92
CA MET A 71 -16.54 -0.93 -10.59
C MET A 71 -15.03 -0.67 -10.55
N ILE A 72 -14.26 -1.56 -9.92
CA ILE A 72 -12.79 -1.43 -9.83
C ILE A 72 -12.19 -1.44 -11.24
N GLU A 73 -12.67 -2.31 -12.12
CA GLU A 73 -12.19 -2.42 -13.51
C GLU A 73 -12.80 -1.40 -14.48
N LYS A 74 -13.88 -0.69 -14.10
CA LYS A 74 -14.57 0.26 -14.99
C LYS A 74 -13.55 1.25 -15.58
N PRO A 75 -13.39 1.31 -16.91
CA PRO A 75 -12.51 2.30 -17.50
C PRO A 75 -13.07 3.69 -17.23
N VAL A 76 -12.18 4.63 -16.92
CA VAL A 76 -12.52 6.04 -16.71
C VAL A 76 -11.53 6.83 -17.53
N PHE A 77 -12.03 7.71 -18.41
CA PHE A 77 -11.16 8.62 -19.14
C PHE A 77 -10.68 9.73 -18.20
N PHE A 78 -9.38 10.02 -18.23
CA PHE A 78 -8.78 11.08 -17.43
C PHE A 78 -7.56 11.66 -18.16
N ASP A 79 -7.27 12.92 -17.91
CA ASP A 79 -6.03 13.56 -18.36
C ASP A 79 -4.95 13.39 -17.28
N LYS A 80 -3.92 12.59 -17.60
CA LYS A 80 -2.77 12.34 -16.71
C LYS A 80 -2.13 13.61 -16.14
N SER A 81 -2.13 14.69 -16.93
CA SER A 81 -1.47 15.94 -16.55
C SER A 81 -2.32 16.81 -15.62
N ALA A 82 -3.64 16.60 -15.61
CA ALA A 82 -4.59 17.37 -14.81
C ALA A 82 -5.02 16.64 -13.52
N MET A 83 -4.81 15.32 -13.44
CA MET A 83 -5.24 14.54 -12.27
C MET A 83 -4.42 14.82 -11.02
N ASP A 84 -5.12 15.10 -9.93
CA ASP A 84 -4.57 15.36 -8.60
C ASP A 84 -5.42 14.66 -7.50
N GLU A 85 -5.08 14.87 -6.23
CA GLU A 85 -5.87 14.28 -5.14
C GLU A 85 -7.26 14.91 -4.96
N GLU A 86 -7.49 16.13 -5.44
CA GLU A 86 -8.82 16.75 -5.45
C GLU A 86 -9.79 16.02 -6.37
N SER A 87 -9.27 15.52 -7.50
CA SER A 87 -10.01 14.66 -8.44
C SER A 87 -10.62 13.44 -7.74
N ALA A 88 -10.02 12.94 -6.64
CA ALA A 88 -10.58 11.83 -5.85
C ALA A 88 -11.95 12.12 -5.22
N LYS A 89 -12.40 13.39 -5.22
CA LYS A 89 -13.69 13.82 -4.69
C LYS A 89 -14.85 13.54 -5.63
N GLU A 90 -14.60 13.30 -6.92
CA GLU A 90 -15.66 12.99 -7.88
C GLU A 90 -16.34 11.63 -7.56
N PRO A 91 -17.63 11.47 -7.91
CA PRO A 91 -18.38 10.26 -7.56
C PRO A 91 -17.78 8.96 -8.10
N VAL A 92 -17.24 8.94 -9.31
CA VAL A 92 -16.65 7.73 -9.93
C VAL A 92 -15.45 7.21 -9.13
N TRP A 93 -14.55 8.10 -8.72
CA TRP A 93 -13.37 7.74 -7.93
C TRP A 93 -13.73 7.35 -6.51
N LYS A 94 -14.76 7.98 -5.94
CA LYS A 94 -15.35 7.54 -4.66
C LYS A 94 -15.96 6.13 -4.79
N ALA A 95 -16.69 5.83 -5.87
CA ALA A 95 -17.27 4.51 -6.09
C ALA A 95 -16.18 3.43 -6.20
N LYS A 96 -15.14 3.66 -7.01
CA LYS A 96 -13.95 2.79 -7.09
C LYS A 96 -13.33 2.55 -5.71
N LYS A 97 -13.03 3.62 -4.97
CA LYS A 97 -12.46 3.53 -3.62
C LYS A 97 -13.32 2.67 -2.68
N TRP A 98 -14.63 2.89 -2.65
CA TRP A 98 -15.51 2.16 -1.73
C TRP A 98 -15.71 0.70 -2.15
N ALA A 99 -15.72 0.38 -3.44
CA ALA A 99 -15.63 -0.99 -3.92
C ALA A 99 -14.35 -1.68 -3.44
N THR A 100 -13.18 -1.05 -3.61
CA THR A 100 -11.89 -1.53 -3.09
C THR A 100 -11.93 -1.73 -1.57
N ARG A 101 -12.49 -0.77 -0.81
CA ARG A 101 -12.62 -0.90 0.66
C ARG A 101 -13.48 -2.10 1.08
N SER A 102 -14.59 -2.34 0.38
CA SER A 102 -15.48 -3.47 0.66
C SER A 102 -14.79 -4.81 0.40
N VAL A 103 -14.13 -4.95 -0.76
CA VAL A 103 -13.35 -6.15 -1.10
C VAL A 103 -12.24 -6.42 -0.07
N ASN A 104 -11.48 -5.39 0.29
CA ASN A 104 -10.42 -5.52 1.30
C ASN A 104 -10.97 -5.91 2.66
N ARG A 105 -12.11 -5.34 3.07
CA ARG A 105 -12.73 -5.67 4.35
C ARG A 105 -13.20 -7.12 4.36
N LEU A 106 -13.82 -7.58 3.27
CA LEU A 106 -14.22 -8.97 3.12
C LEU A 106 -13.03 -9.91 3.27
N TYR A 107 -11.93 -9.64 2.57
CA TYR A 107 -10.74 -10.48 2.65
C TYR A 107 -10.01 -10.37 3.99
N GLY A 108 -9.51 -9.19 4.36
CA GLY A 108 -8.65 -9.01 5.51
C GLY A 108 -9.31 -9.30 6.87
N ARG A 109 -10.65 -9.16 6.97
CA ARG A 109 -11.37 -9.42 8.24
C ARG A 109 -12.05 -10.79 8.30
N TYR A 110 -12.52 -11.32 7.17
CA TYR A 110 -13.36 -12.53 7.15
C TYR A 110 -12.81 -13.62 6.21
N GLY A 111 -12.24 -13.22 5.08
CA GLY A 111 -11.89 -14.09 3.95
C GLY A 111 -10.50 -14.70 4.01
N ASN A 112 -9.60 -14.18 4.84
CA ASN A 112 -8.21 -14.61 4.95
C ASN A 112 -7.99 -15.51 6.18
N PRO A 113 -7.81 -16.84 6.00
CA PRO A 113 -7.60 -17.76 7.12
C PRO A 113 -6.39 -17.42 8.00
N ALA A 114 -5.36 -16.77 7.45
CA ALA A 114 -4.14 -16.42 8.18
C ALA A 114 -4.32 -15.19 9.08
N LEU A 115 -5.35 -14.37 8.86
CA LEU A 115 -5.60 -13.12 9.59
C LEU A 115 -6.82 -13.16 10.49
N LEU A 116 -7.54 -14.28 10.54
CA LEU A 116 -8.69 -14.43 11.41
C LEU A 116 -8.27 -14.31 12.89
N PRO A 117 -8.87 -13.38 13.65
CA PRO A 117 -8.66 -13.32 15.10
C PRO A 117 -9.04 -14.65 15.76
N ALA A 118 -8.31 -15.05 16.81
CA ALA A 118 -8.60 -16.30 17.53
C ALA A 118 -10.04 -16.38 18.04
N SER A 119 -10.63 -15.25 18.46
CA SER A 119 -12.03 -15.15 18.89
C SER A 119 -13.04 -15.47 17.80
N ASP A 120 -12.71 -15.13 16.54
CA ASP A 120 -13.64 -15.17 15.41
C ASP A 120 -13.35 -16.36 14.47
N SER A 121 -12.20 -17.04 14.67
CA SER A 121 -11.70 -18.09 13.79
C SER A 121 -12.72 -19.20 13.56
N LYS A 122 -13.33 -19.76 14.62
CA LYS A 122 -14.35 -20.82 14.48
C LYS A 122 -15.56 -20.38 13.66
N LYS A 123 -15.99 -19.12 13.83
CA LYS A 123 -17.17 -18.57 13.16
C LYS A 123 -16.92 -18.29 11.68
N ASN A 124 -15.77 -17.68 11.36
CA ASN A 124 -15.50 -17.17 10.01
C ASN A 124 -14.66 -18.12 9.15
N MET A 125 -14.05 -19.18 9.72
CA MET A 125 -13.24 -20.14 8.96
C MET A 125 -13.95 -20.77 7.74
N PRO A 126 -15.25 -21.16 7.83
CA PRO A 126 -15.95 -21.69 6.66
C PRO A 126 -16.02 -20.68 5.52
N PHE A 127 -16.38 -19.43 5.82
CA PHE A 127 -16.39 -18.32 4.87
C PHE A 127 -14.98 -18.07 4.31
N ALA A 128 -13.95 -18.05 5.15
CA ALA A 128 -12.58 -17.80 4.73
C ALA A 128 -12.08 -18.81 3.71
N LYS A 129 -12.36 -20.10 3.93
CA LYS A 129 -12.01 -21.17 2.98
C LYS A 129 -12.73 -21.02 1.66
N LEU A 130 -14.04 -20.76 1.69
CA LEU A 130 -14.86 -20.57 0.50
C LEU A 130 -14.42 -19.33 -0.30
N PHE A 131 -14.18 -18.21 0.40
CA PHE A 131 -13.71 -16.95 -0.20
C PHE A 131 -12.35 -17.13 -0.87
N THR A 132 -11.41 -17.75 -0.15
CA THR A 132 -10.05 -18.02 -0.65
C THR A 132 -10.06 -18.94 -1.86
N ALA A 133 -10.89 -19.98 -1.88
CA ALA A 133 -10.95 -20.93 -2.98
C ALA A 133 -11.62 -20.34 -4.24
N ASN A 134 -12.71 -19.59 -4.07
CA ASN A 134 -13.61 -19.27 -5.20
C ASN A 134 -13.51 -17.81 -5.67
N PHE A 135 -13.11 -16.88 -4.81
CA PHE A 135 -13.16 -15.44 -5.12
C PHE A 135 -11.78 -14.80 -5.17
N LEU A 136 -10.89 -15.23 -4.28
CA LEU A 136 -9.57 -14.62 -4.14
C LEU A 136 -8.74 -14.62 -5.43
N PRO A 137 -8.69 -15.71 -6.24
CA PRO A 137 -7.88 -15.70 -7.47
C PRO A 137 -8.27 -14.59 -8.44
N GLN A 138 -9.58 -14.39 -8.65
CA GLN A 138 -10.08 -13.34 -9.53
C GLN A 138 -9.80 -11.95 -8.97
N ILE A 139 -9.99 -11.74 -7.66
CA ILE A 139 -9.71 -10.45 -7.01
C ILE A 139 -8.22 -10.09 -7.11
N VAL A 140 -7.33 -11.06 -6.87
CA VAL A 140 -5.88 -10.86 -7.00
C VAL A 140 -5.54 -10.46 -8.44
N GLN A 141 -6.09 -11.14 -9.44
CA GLN A 141 -5.89 -10.79 -10.85
C GLN A 141 -6.36 -9.37 -11.17
N VAL A 142 -7.53 -8.97 -10.67
CA VAL A 142 -8.06 -7.61 -10.83
C VAL A 142 -7.07 -6.60 -10.26
N TYR A 143 -6.59 -6.79 -9.02
CA TYR A 143 -5.64 -5.83 -8.44
C TYR A 143 -4.27 -5.84 -9.10
N LEU A 144 -3.78 -6.99 -9.59
CA LEU A 144 -2.54 -7.02 -10.38
C LEU A 144 -2.68 -6.20 -11.67
N LYS A 145 -3.80 -6.35 -12.39
CA LYS A 145 -4.11 -5.54 -13.58
C LYS A 145 -4.24 -4.05 -13.24
N GLN A 146 -4.85 -3.72 -12.10
CA GLN A 146 -4.93 -2.34 -11.63
C GLN A 146 -3.53 -1.77 -11.30
N ILE A 147 -2.65 -2.55 -10.65
CA ILE A 147 -1.25 -2.16 -10.41
C ILE A 147 -0.55 -1.91 -11.75
N GLU A 148 -0.60 -2.84 -12.70
CA GLU A 148 0.01 -2.70 -14.01
C GLU A 148 -0.51 -1.47 -14.78
N GLY A 149 -1.83 -1.27 -14.77
CA GLY A 149 -2.47 -0.09 -15.35
C GLY A 149 -1.99 1.20 -14.69
N PHE A 150 -1.83 1.22 -13.37
CA PHE A 150 -1.28 2.38 -12.66
C PHE A 150 0.18 2.63 -13.03
N THR A 151 1.03 1.60 -13.05
CA THR A 151 2.46 1.74 -13.34
C THR A 151 2.76 2.13 -14.79
N THR A 152 1.87 1.77 -15.73
CA THR A 152 1.93 2.20 -17.14
C THR A 152 1.17 3.51 -17.40
N GLY A 153 0.54 4.05 -16.36
CA GLY A 153 -0.31 5.25 -16.40
C GLY A 153 -1.64 5.05 -17.12
N GLN A 154 -2.03 3.85 -17.52
CA GLN A 154 -3.36 3.61 -18.11
C GLN A 154 -4.51 3.76 -17.09
N VAL A 155 -4.21 3.66 -15.79
CA VAL A 155 -5.18 3.81 -14.70
C VAL A 155 -4.70 4.87 -13.72
N TRP A 156 -5.59 5.80 -13.38
CA TRP A 156 -5.33 6.70 -12.26
C TRP A 156 -5.81 6.09 -10.93
N MET A 157 -5.00 6.27 -9.88
CA MET A 157 -5.35 5.90 -8.52
C MET A 157 -5.02 7.06 -7.59
N SER A 158 -5.99 7.45 -6.77
CA SER A 158 -5.72 8.33 -5.62
C SER A 158 -4.81 7.63 -4.61
N LEU A 159 -4.09 8.41 -3.80
CA LEU A 159 -3.24 7.92 -2.72
C LEU A 159 -4.00 6.91 -1.84
N ARG A 160 -5.27 7.21 -1.52
CA ARG A 160 -6.08 6.30 -0.69
C ARG A 160 -6.31 4.94 -1.34
N VAL A 161 -6.56 4.89 -2.65
CA VAL A 161 -6.74 3.63 -3.39
C VAL A 161 -5.43 2.86 -3.46
N ARG A 162 -4.30 3.53 -3.72
CA ARG A 162 -2.97 2.90 -3.71
C ARG A 162 -2.67 2.23 -2.38
N GLY A 163 -2.95 2.93 -1.27
CA GLY A 163 -2.81 2.36 0.08
C GLY A 163 -3.71 1.15 0.34
N LEU A 164 -4.95 1.16 -0.18
CA LEU A 164 -5.84 0.00 -0.08
C LEU A 164 -5.31 -1.19 -0.90
N VAL A 165 -4.84 -0.95 -2.12
CA VAL A 165 -4.23 -1.99 -2.96
C VAL A 165 -2.99 -2.57 -2.26
N ALA A 166 -2.14 -1.72 -1.70
CA ALA A 166 -0.96 -2.15 -0.94
C ALA A 166 -1.35 -3.01 0.28
N GLN A 167 -2.35 -2.59 1.05
CA GLN A 167 -2.86 -3.36 2.19
C GLN A 167 -3.39 -4.73 1.77
N PHE A 168 -4.14 -4.80 0.66
CA PHE A 168 -4.64 -6.08 0.17
C PHE A 168 -3.50 -7.03 -0.23
N MET A 169 -2.50 -6.52 -0.95
CA MET A 169 -1.34 -7.32 -1.32
C MET A 169 -0.58 -7.79 -0.07
N SER A 170 -0.47 -6.95 0.96
CA SER A 170 0.12 -7.30 2.26
C SER A 170 -0.65 -8.44 2.93
N ASP A 171 -1.98 -8.39 2.93
CA ASP A 171 -2.82 -9.47 3.47
C ASP A 171 -2.63 -10.78 2.68
N CYS A 172 -2.49 -10.70 1.35
CA CYS A 172 -2.22 -11.86 0.51
C CYS A 172 -0.82 -12.43 0.73
N VAL A 173 0.18 -11.62 1.06
CA VAL A 173 1.52 -12.10 1.41
C VAL A 173 1.47 -13.05 2.60
N LYS A 174 0.57 -12.81 3.57
CA LYS A 174 0.45 -13.61 4.82
C LYS A 174 -0.19 -14.99 4.58
N GLU A 175 -1.06 -15.13 3.59
CA GLU A 175 -1.75 -16.38 3.26
C GLU A 175 -0.98 -17.18 2.19
N LYS A 176 -0.88 -18.51 2.36
CA LYS A 176 -0.02 -19.35 1.50
C LYS A 176 -0.55 -19.51 0.08
N SER A 177 -1.85 -19.67 -0.09
CA SER A 177 -2.45 -19.84 -1.42
C SER A 177 -2.47 -18.53 -2.21
N ALA A 178 -2.78 -17.41 -1.56
CA ALA A 178 -2.72 -16.07 -2.10
C ALA A 178 -1.30 -15.70 -2.52
N TRP A 179 -0.29 -16.03 -1.69
CA TRP A 179 1.11 -15.81 -2.04
C TRP A 179 1.53 -16.49 -3.34
N LYS A 180 1.00 -17.68 -3.65
CA LYS A 180 1.33 -18.37 -4.92
C LYS A 180 0.92 -17.52 -6.14
N LEU A 181 -0.15 -16.74 -6.02
CA LEU A 181 -0.64 -15.85 -7.07
C LEU A 181 0.21 -14.57 -7.18
N ILE A 182 0.69 -14.04 -6.06
CA ILE A 182 1.49 -12.80 -6.03
C ILE A 182 2.96 -13.04 -6.36
N LYS A 183 3.52 -14.20 -5.97
CA LYS A 183 4.95 -14.51 -6.08
C LYS A 183 5.56 -14.18 -7.45
N PRO A 184 4.94 -14.53 -8.60
CA PRO A 184 5.50 -14.23 -9.91
C PRO A 184 5.64 -12.73 -10.22
N HIS A 185 4.87 -11.90 -9.53
CA HIS A 185 4.80 -10.45 -9.75
C HIS A 185 5.55 -9.66 -8.67
N ALA A 186 6.11 -10.33 -7.65
CA ALA A 186 6.64 -9.67 -6.46
C ALA A 186 7.76 -8.66 -6.78
N GLU A 187 8.66 -8.99 -7.70
CA GLU A 187 9.74 -8.09 -8.13
C GLU A 187 9.19 -6.84 -8.82
N GLY A 188 8.25 -7.01 -9.77
CA GLY A 188 7.60 -5.89 -10.45
C GLY A 188 6.75 -5.02 -9.51
N ILE A 189 6.12 -5.62 -8.50
CA ILE A 189 5.42 -4.87 -7.45
C ILE A 189 6.42 -4.03 -6.65
N VAL A 190 7.60 -4.57 -6.31
CA VAL A 190 8.64 -3.80 -5.60
C VAL A 190 9.16 -2.66 -6.46
N SER A 191 9.59 -2.93 -7.69
CA SER A 191 10.28 -1.95 -8.53
C SER A 191 9.35 -0.89 -9.14
N HIS A 192 8.14 -1.28 -9.56
CA HIS A 192 7.25 -0.38 -10.31
C HIS A 192 6.10 0.17 -9.46
N PHE A 193 5.65 -0.55 -8.42
CA PHE A 193 4.54 -0.08 -7.57
C PHE A 193 5.05 0.52 -6.25
N ILE A 194 5.81 -0.22 -5.45
CA ILE A 194 6.24 0.22 -4.12
C ILE A 194 7.26 1.35 -4.25
N PHE A 195 8.35 1.14 -4.99
CA PHE A 195 9.48 2.07 -5.01
C PHE A 195 9.11 3.50 -5.44
N PRO A 196 8.37 3.74 -6.55
CA PRO A 196 8.02 5.11 -6.94
C PRO A 196 7.16 5.84 -5.90
N GLN A 197 6.40 5.11 -5.08
CA GLN A 197 5.60 5.67 -3.99
C GLN A 197 6.42 5.95 -2.72
N MET A 198 7.63 5.40 -2.61
CA MET A 198 8.55 5.68 -1.51
C MET A 198 9.53 6.81 -1.84
N CYS A 199 9.65 7.21 -3.11
CA CYS A 199 10.43 8.35 -3.54
C CYS A 199 9.76 9.69 -3.20
N PHE A 200 10.56 10.72 -2.95
CA PHE A 200 10.13 12.10 -2.84
C PHE A 200 9.30 12.53 -4.07
N SER A 201 8.01 12.82 -3.85
CA SER A 201 7.04 13.09 -4.91
C SER A 201 6.99 14.57 -5.31
N ARG A 202 6.21 14.91 -6.34
CA ARG A 202 6.01 16.32 -6.71
C ARG A 202 5.21 17.07 -5.64
N ALA A 203 4.18 16.43 -5.09
CA ALA A 203 3.43 16.97 -3.96
C ALA A 203 4.30 17.17 -2.70
N ASP A 204 5.27 16.29 -2.46
CA ASP A 204 6.25 16.50 -1.38
C ASP A 204 7.14 17.72 -1.66
N GLN A 205 7.53 17.95 -2.93
CA GLN A 205 8.31 19.13 -3.32
C GLN A 205 7.52 20.41 -3.11
N GLU A 206 6.28 20.48 -3.61
CA GLU A 206 5.39 21.63 -3.42
C GLU A 206 5.22 21.92 -1.92
N LEU A 207 4.94 20.90 -1.11
CA LEU A 207 4.80 21.07 0.34
C LEU A 207 6.12 21.52 1.00
N TRP A 208 7.26 21.01 0.55
CA TRP A 208 8.57 21.41 1.06
C TRP A 208 8.90 22.88 0.76
N GLU A 209 8.51 23.36 -0.42
CA GLU A 209 8.76 24.73 -0.89
C GLU A 209 7.75 25.73 -0.27
N ASP A 210 6.47 25.38 -0.24
CA ASP A 210 5.40 26.28 0.19
C ASP A 210 5.17 26.27 1.70
N ASN A 211 5.29 25.10 2.34
CA ASN A 211 5.03 24.93 3.77
C ASN A 211 5.91 23.83 4.42
N PRO A 212 7.23 24.06 4.55
CA PRO A 212 8.17 23.07 5.08
C PRO A 212 7.83 22.61 6.51
N VAL A 213 7.16 23.45 7.30
CA VAL A 213 6.71 23.10 8.66
C VAL A 213 5.68 21.98 8.61
N GLU A 214 4.68 22.09 7.72
CA GLU A 214 3.67 21.05 7.52
C GLU A 214 4.28 19.76 6.96
N TYR A 215 5.26 19.87 6.05
CA TYR A 215 6.02 18.69 5.59
C TYR A 215 6.65 17.92 6.75
N VAL A 216 7.34 18.62 7.66
CA VAL A 216 8.00 18.01 8.82
C VAL A 216 6.96 17.45 9.80
N GLN A 217 5.89 18.18 10.10
CA GLN A 217 4.83 17.72 11.02
C GLN A 217 4.20 16.41 10.55
N LYS A 218 3.87 16.29 9.25
CA LYS A 218 3.32 15.06 8.65
C LYS A 218 4.24 13.84 8.78
N ARG A 219 5.55 14.05 8.94
CA ARG A 219 6.55 12.96 9.06
C ARG A 219 6.87 12.61 10.51
N ILE A 220 6.59 13.51 11.46
CA ILE A 220 6.89 13.32 12.89
C ILE A 220 5.67 12.77 13.63
N ASP A 221 4.44 13.18 13.26
CA ASP A 221 3.23 12.81 13.99
C ASP A 221 2.87 11.32 13.78
N PRO A 222 3.03 10.45 14.80
CA PRO A 222 2.72 9.03 14.69
C PRO A 222 1.21 8.74 14.63
N LEU A 223 0.36 9.70 15.03
CA LEU A 223 -1.10 9.54 15.01
C LEU A 223 -1.69 9.80 13.62
N ASP A 224 -1.09 10.72 12.85
CA ASP A 224 -1.47 11.01 11.46
C ASP A 224 -1.10 9.85 10.49
N ASP A 225 -0.19 8.98 10.91
CA ASP A 225 0.25 7.80 10.16
C ASP A 225 -0.73 6.61 10.23
N PHE A 226 -1.70 6.60 11.16
CA PHE A 226 -2.57 5.45 11.37
C PHE A 226 -3.53 5.23 10.19
N GLY A 227 -3.18 4.28 9.31
CA GLY A 227 -3.94 3.96 8.11
C GLY A 227 -3.62 4.85 6.90
N SER A 228 -2.49 5.57 6.95
CA SER A 228 -1.98 6.36 5.83
C SER A 228 -1.57 5.45 4.65
N PRO A 229 -1.69 5.92 3.40
CA PRO A 229 -1.25 5.14 2.22
C PRO A 229 0.23 4.76 2.26
N ASN A 230 1.08 5.65 2.75
CA ASN A 230 2.53 5.44 2.82
C ASN A 230 2.89 4.31 3.80
N VAL A 231 2.18 4.23 4.94
CA VAL A 231 2.35 3.13 5.90
C VAL A 231 1.91 1.80 5.29
N ALA A 232 0.83 1.78 4.51
CA ALA A 232 0.38 0.54 3.84
C ALA A 232 1.38 0.06 2.77
N VAL A 233 1.96 0.98 1.99
CA VAL A 233 3.03 0.65 1.02
C VAL A 233 4.29 0.14 1.72
N SER A 234 4.71 0.80 2.81
CA SER A 234 5.86 0.38 3.60
C SER A 234 5.63 -0.98 4.26
N SER A 235 4.41 -1.22 4.75
CA SER A 235 4.01 -2.50 5.35
C SER A 235 4.03 -3.64 4.33
N LEU A 236 3.59 -3.39 3.08
CA LEU A 236 3.73 -4.36 2.00
C LEU A 236 5.20 -4.72 1.73
N LEU A 237 6.09 -3.74 1.69
CA LEU A 237 7.53 -3.99 1.53
C LEU A 237 8.09 -4.84 2.67
N ILE A 238 7.73 -4.50 3.92
CA ILE A 238 8.15 -5.23 5.13
C ILE A 238 7.63 -6.67 5.10
N ASP A 239 6.34 -6.88 4.81
CA ASP A 239 5.73 -8.21 4.76
C ASP A 239 6.40 -9.08 3.67
N LEU A 240 6.69 -8.50 2.49
CA LEU A 240 7.45 -9.19 1.46
C LEU A 240 8.84 -9.60 1.98
N ALA A 241 9.58 -8.68 2.60
CA ALA A 241 10.94 -8.93 3.07
C ALA A 241 11.04 -9.89 4.26
N VAL A 242 10.01 -9.94 5.12
CA VAL A 242 10.00 -10.71 6.38
C VAL A 242 9.26 -12.04 6.21
N ASP A 243 7.99 -12.02 5.78
CA ASP A 243 7.15 -13.24 5.71
C ASP A 243 7.52 -14.12 4.52
N ARG A 244 8.08 -13.52 3.47
CA ARG A 244 8.54 -14.20 2.24
C ARG A 244 10.03 -14.06 2.01
N LYS A 245 10.81 -13.76 3.06
CA LYS A 245 12.27 -13.54 3.08
C LYS A 245 13.07 -14.39 2.07
N LYS A 246 12.87 -15.72 2.08
CA LYS A 246 13.61 -16.65 1.22
C LYS A 246 13.40 -16.41 -0.29
N ALA A 247 12.25 -15.87 -0.67
CA ALA A 247 11.88 -15.64 -2.06
C ALA A 247 12.14 -14.21 -2.53
N THR A 248 12.15 -13.22 -1.62
CA THR A 248 12.05 -11.80 -1.99
C THR A 248 13.17 -10.93 -1.42
N LEU A 249 13.78 -11.27 -0.27
CA LEU A 249 14.73 -10.36 0.38
C LEU A 249 15.95 -10.09 -0.51
N SER A 250 16.47 -11.11 -1.17
CA SER A 250 17.64 -10.96 -2.04
C SER A 250 17.37 -10.03 -3.23
N SER A 251 16.21 -10.14 -3.87
CA SER A 251 15.85 -9.27 -5.00
C SER A 251 15.55 -7.84 -4.54
N ILE A 252 14.89 -7.66 -3.39
CA ILE A 252 14.66 -6.35 -2.79
C ILE A 252 16.00 -5.65 -2.49
N LEU A 253 16.94 -6.36 -1.85
CA LEU A 253 18.26 -5.79 -1.54
C LEU A 253 19.07 -5.49 -2.80
N SER A 254 19.02 -6.37 -3.80
CA SER A 254 19.67 -6.15 -5.11
C SER A 254 19.10 -4.91 -5.80
N PHE A 255 17.79 -4.71 -5.74
CA PHE A 255 17.12 -3.54 -6.31
C PHE A 255 17.56 -2.25 -5.61
N ILE A 256 17.51 -2.21 -4.28
CA ILE A 256 17.97 -1.06 -3.49
C ILE A 256 19.43 -0.73 -3.82
N ASN A 257 20.31 -1.74 -3.80
CA ASN A 257 21.72 -1.56 -4.12
C ASN A 257 21.91 -1.01 -5.54
N GLY A 258 21.20 -1.55 -6.53
CA GLY A 258 21.25 -1.06 -7.91
C GLY A 258 20.88 0.42 -8.05
N VAL A 259 19.87 0.89 -7.31
CA VAL A 259 19.49 2.32 -7.28
C VAL A 259 20.60 3.17 -6.64
N LEU A 260 21.15 2.73 -5.50
CA LEU A 260 22.20 3.45 -4.79
C LEU A 260 23.51 3.52 -5.59
N ASP A 261 23.88 2.43 -6.26
CA ASP A 261 25.06 2.35 -7.11
C ASP A 261 24.90 3.23 -8.36
N THR A 262 23.75 3.17 -9.01
CA THR A 262 23.44 4.03 -10.17
C THR A 262 23.58 5.50 -9.81
N TYR A 263 23.03 5.92 -8.66
CA TYR A 263 23.18 7.29 -8.18
C TYR A 263 24.64 7.66 -7.90
N SER A 264 25.41 6.76 -7.27
CA SER A 264 26.79 7.04 -6.86
C SER A 264 27.75 7.12 -8.05
N GLN A 265 27.52 6.30 -9.08
CA GLN A 265 28.32 6.25 -10.31
C GLN A 265 27.90 7.30 -11.35
N SER A 266 26.71 7.88 -11.23
CA SER A 266 26.24 8.93 -12.13
C SER A 266 26.97 10.25 -11.89
N PRO A 267 27.34 10.98 -12.97
CA PRO A 267 27.78 12.37 -12.90
C PRO A 267 26.78 13.24 -12.14
N PRO A 268 27.23 14.26 -11.38
CA PRO A 268 26.35 15.10 -10.54
C PRO A 268 25.09 15.63 -11.24
N GLU A 269 25.23 16.01 -12.51
CA GLU A 269 24.17 16.55 -13.37
C GLU A 269 23.12 15.53 -13.80
N SER A 270 23.44 14.23 -13.77
CA SER A 270 22.54 13.14 -14.17
C SER A 270 22.07 12.29 -12.99
N ARG A 271 22.38 12.70 -11.76
CA ARG A 271 21.92 12.02 -10.56
C ARG A 271 20.41 12.20 -10.39
N ASP A 272 19.74 11.12 -10.00
CA ASP A 272 18.34 11.16 -9.57
C ASP A 272 18.25 11.15 -8.04
N PRO A 273 18.16 12.33 -7.38
CA PRO A 273 18.09 12.42 -5.93
C PRO A 273 16.76 11.89 -5.37
N ARG A 274 15.68 11.83 -6.18
CA ARG A 274 14.40 11.26 -5.75
C ARG A 274 14.48 9.74 -5.68
N ALA A 275 15.12 9.11 -6.67
CA ALA A 275 15.39 7.67 -6.63
C ALA A 275 16.30 7.30 -5.44
N LYS A 276 17.32 8.12 -5.15
CA LYS A 276 18.17 7.97 -3.97
C LYS A 276 17.36 8.06 -2.67
N ASP A 277 16.52 9.08 -2.53
CA ASP A 277 15.61 9.21 -1.38
C ASP A 277 14.72 7.97 -1.22
N GLY A 278 14.11 7.48 -2.31
CA GLY A 278 13.28 6.27 -2.28
C GLY A 278 14.03 5.03 -1.80
N ALA A 279 15.28 4.84 -2.25
CA ALA A 279 16.10 3.71 -1.81
C ALA A 279 16.44 3.80 -0.32
N LEU A 280 16.77 4.99 0.17
CA LEU A 280 17.02 5.24 1.60
C LEU A 280 15.75 5.07 2.44
N ASN A 281 14.58 5.43 1.91
CA ASN A 281 13.29 5.22 2.55
C ASN A 281 12.95 3.72 2.64
N MET A 282 13.19 2.93 1.58
CA MET A 282 13.06 1.48 1.61
C MET A 282 13.97 0.84 2.68
N MET A 283 15.23 1.28 2.76
CA MET A 283 16.14 0.85 3.84
C MET A 283 15.57 1.20 5.22
N GLY A 284 15.12 2.43 5.41
CA GLY A 284 14.50 2.88 6.66
C GLY A 284 13.31 2.00 7.09
N ALA A 285 12.42 1.65 6.16
CA ALA A 285 11.29 0.74 6.41
C ALA A 285 11.76 -0.67 6.79
N LEU A 286 12.85 -1.15 6.18
CA LEU A 286 13.39 -2.50 6.41
C LEU A 286 14.35 -2.59 7.61
N CYS A 287 14.67 -1.47 8.27
CA CYS A 287 15.65 -1.38 9.37
C CYS A 287 15.46 -2.48 10.42
N GLY A 288 14.23 -2.71 10.90
CA GLY A 288 13.94 -3.74 11.91
C GLY A 288 14.34 -5.16 11.48
N SER A 289 14.30 -5.47 10.19
CA SER A 289 14.72 -6.77 9.64
C SER A 289 16.22 -6.82 9.33
N LEU A 290 16.79 -5.71 8.88
CA LEU A 290 18.17 -5.61 8.41
C LEU A 290 19.18 -5.50 9.56
N CYS A 291 18.82 -4.85 10.67
CA CYS A 291 19.66 -4.73 11.87
C CYS A 291 19.73 -6.03 12.70
N THR A 292 19.15 -7.13 12.23
CA THR A 292 19.26 -8.43 12.89
C THR A 292 20.51 -9.16 12.41
N ARG A 293 21.20 -9.90 13.30
CA ARG A 293 22.33 -10.78 12.92
C ARG A 293 21.97 -11.85 11.86
N LYS A 294 20.67 -12.09 11.64
CA LYS A 294 20.14 -13.00 10.61
C LYS A 294 20.02 -12.35 9.24
N SER A 295 20.27 -11.04 9.12
CA SER A 295 20.27 -10.32 7.86
C SER A 295 21.54 -10.67 7.07
N PRO A 296 21.45 -10.97 5.77
CA PRO A 296 22.62 -11.28 4.94
C PRO A 296 23.58 -10.09 4.81
N ILE A 297 23.11 -8.87 5.03
CA ILE A 297 23.90 -7.64 4.91
C ILE A 297 24.29 -7.04 6.26
N PHE A 298 23.99 -7.70 7.39
CA PHE A 298 24.23 -7.15 8.74
C PHE A 298 25.66 -6.64 8.93
N ALA A 299 26.65 -7.42 8.48
CA ALA A 299 28.07 -7.08 8.62
C ALA A 299 28.53 -5.93 7.71
N ALA A 300 27.79 -5.67 6.62
CA ALA A 300 28.07 -4.62 5.65
C ALA A 300 27.29 -3.32 5.94
N LEU A 301 26.32 -3.34 6.87
CA LEU A 301 25.51 -2.16 7.21
C LEU A 301 26.35 -0.91 7.55
N PRO A 302 27.41 -0.99 8.38
CA PRO A 302 28.23 0.19 8.67
C PRO A 302 28.78 0.82 7.39
N ASP A 303 29.36 0.00 6.50
CA ASP A 303 29.97 0.46 5.25
C ASP A 303 28.92 1.04 4.28
N ILE A 304 27.74 0.43 4.22
CA ILE A 304 26.60 0.94 3.43
C ILE A 304 26.18 2.33 3.93
N LEU A 305 26.07 2.53 5.25
CA LEU A 305 25.70 3.83 5.83
C LEU A 305 26.77 4.89 5.54
N LEU A 306 28.04 4.55 5.70
CA LEU A 306 29.16 5.46 5.40
C LEU A 306 29.24 5.81 3.91
N THR A 307 28.94 4.86 3.03
CA THR A 307 29.05 5.06 1.58
C THR A 307 27.86 5.83 1.02
N HIS A 308 26.65 5.52 1.48
CA HIS A 308 25.43 5.97 0.81
C HIS A 308 24.55 6.93 1.62
N VAL A 309 24.75 7.05 2.94
CA VAL A 309 23.92 7.89 3.82
C VAL A 309 24.70 9.11 4.31
N VAL A 310 25.86 8.91 4.93
CA VAL A 310 26.66 9.98 5.54
C VAL A 310 27.02 11.11 4.55
N PRO A 311 27.42 10.86 3.30
CA PRO A 311 27.75 11.93 2.36
C PRO A 311 26.58 12.89 2.10
N GLU A 312 25.34 12.40 2.23
CA GLU A 312 24.13 13.19 1.98
C GLU A 312 23.80 14.14 3.14
N PHE A 313 24.51 14.11 4.27
CA PHE A 313 24.34 15.12 5.33
C PHE A 313 24.71 16.51 4.83
N LYS A 314 25.66 16.60 3.90
CA LYS A 314 26.10 17.84 3.25
C LYS A 314 25.46 18.05 1.87
N SER A 315 24.44 17.26 1.51
CA SER A 315 23.73 17.41 0.24
C SER A 315 23.19 18.83 0.10
N PRO A 316 23.24 19.50 -1.06
CA PRO A 316 22.60 20.81 -1.22
C PRO A 316 21.06 20.71 -1.15
N LEU A 317 20.51 19.52 -1.38
CA LEU A 317 19.07 19.26 -1.38
C LEU A 317 18.56 18.98 0.04
N GLY A 318 17.71 19.86 0.56
CA GLY A 318 17.20 19.77 1.94
C GLY A 318 16.41 18.49 2.24
N PHE A 319 15.56 18.04 1.32
CA PHE A 319 14.80 16.80 1.52
C PHE A 319 15.71 15.57 1.60
N LEU A 320 16.81 15.55 0.85
CA LEU A 320 17.75 14.44 0.83
C LEU A 320 18.61 14.43 2.10
N ARG A 321 19.02 15.60 2.61
CA ARG A 321 19.62 15.72 3.96
C ARG A 321 18.67 15.16 5.03
N ALA A 322 17.40 15.58 5.02
CA ALA A 322 16.40 15.11 5.97
C ALA A 322 16.20 13.59 5.91
N ARG A 323 16.14 13.02 4.70
CA ARG A 323 16.08 11.56 4.52
C ARG A 323 17.31 10.85 5.07
N ALA A 324 18.50 11.34 4.75
CA ALA A 324 19.74 10.74 5.21
C ALA A 324 19.83 10.71 6.74
N LEU A 325 19.44 11.81 7.40
CA LEU A 325 19.36 11.90 8.85
C LEU A 325 18.33 10.92 9.43
N ASP A 326 17.11 10.85 8.88
CA ASP A 326 16.09 9.87 9.31
C ASP A 326 16.59 8.42 9.16
N THR A 327 17.18 8.09 8.01
CA THR A 327 17.78 6.76 7.80
C THR A 327 18.88 6.50 8.83
N TYR A 328 19.83 7.42 9.02
CA TYR A 328 20.89 7.25 10.02
C TYR A 328 20.34 7.03 11.44
N CYS A 329 19.35 7.84 11.87
CA CYS A 329 18.70 7.69 13.17
C CYS A 329 18.05 6.31 13.36
N ARG A 330 17.39 5.77 12.33
CA ARG A 330 16.78 4.42 12.38
C ARG A 330 17.83 3.33 12.61
N TYR A 331 19.00 3.48 12.01
CA TYR A 331 20.13 2.55 12.14
C TYR A 331 21.07 2.87 13.31
N SER A 332 20.64 3.66 14.30
CA SER A 332 21.45 4.06 15.47
C SER A 332 22.01 2.91 16.32
N SER A 333 21.45 1.70 16.20
CA SER A 333 21.96 0.49 16.85
C SER A 333 23.12 -0.18 16.10
N VAL A 334 23.46 0.27 14.89
CA VAL A 334 24.59 -0.26 14.11
C VAL A 334 25.90 0.31 14.66
N GLU A 335 26.79 -0.58 15.09
CA GLU A 335 28.11 -0.20 15.59
C GLU A 335 29.09 0.03 14.43
N PHE A 336 29.67 1.22 14.37
CA PHE A 336 30.77 1.54 13.45
C PHE A 336 32.10 1.03 14.04
N ARG A 337 32.94 0.44 13.20
CA ARG A 337 34.21 -0.17 13.64
C ARG A 337 35.22 0.87 14.14
N ASP A 338 35.16 2.09 13.63
CA ASP A 338 36.09 3.17 13.94
C ASP A 338 35.39 4.32 14.68
N LYS A 339 35.94 4.69 15.85
CA LYS A 339 35.44 5.79 16.68
C LYS A 339 35.79 7.17 16.11
N GLN A 340 36.82 7.29 15.27
CA GLN A 340 37.13 8.56 14.58
C GLN A 340 36.09 8.87 13.50
N THR A 341 35.62 7.83 12.79
CA THR A 341 34.51 7.94 11.84
C THR A 341 33.24 8.48 12.50
N LEU A 342 32.92 8.04 13.73
CA LEU A 342 31.80 8.59 14.50
C LEU A 342 31.94 10.09 14.78
N ALA A 343 33.13 10.54 15.20
CA ALA A 343 33.38 11.97 15.44
C ALA A 343 33.21 12.82 14.17
N GLY A 344 33.75 12.36 13.05
CA GLY A 344 33.60 13.04 11.75
C GLY A 344 32.16 13.08 11.23
N VAL A 345 31.33 12.07 11.57
CA VAL A 345 29.90 12.06 11.26
C VAL A 345 29.15 13.12 12.09
N PHE A 346 29.43 13.24 13.39
CA PHE A 346 28.81 14.28 14.23
C PHE A 346 29.19 15.70 13.82
N GLU A 347 30.43 15.91 13.37
CA GLU A 347 30.90 17.20 12.85
C GLU A 347 30.34 17.54 11.45
N SER A 348 29.73 16.58 10.77
CA SER A 348 29.21 16.74 9.40
C SER A 348 27.75 17.14 9.29
N VAL A 349 27.02 17.12 10.41
CA VAL A 349 25.59 17.48 10.53
C VAL A 349 25.39 18.98 10.60
#